data_AF-A0A1F4VGD8-F1
#
_entry.id   AF-A0A1F4VGD8-F1
#
_cell.length_a   1.000
_cell.length_b   1.000
_cell.length_c   1.000
_cell.angle_alpha   90.00
_cell.angle_beta   90.00
_cell.angle_gamma   90.00
#
_symmetry.space_group_name_H-M   'P 1'
#
loop_
_entity.id
_entity.type
_entity.pdbx_description
1 polymer ?
#
loop_
_entity_poly.entity_id
_entity_poly.type
_entity_poly.pdbx_seq_one_letter_code
_entity_poly.pdbx_strand_id
1 'polypeptide(L)'
;MLKLSIGVRQVPNGGWWAYVEGLPNCDAPGQTPEEAISNLVDTMKGYFSALVKNAAKDLQEQTKAGKRDFEIELIYLPTWKKVAERFVLQELRCHPLPWKMEQDDWTFEVDASDGHIVATRMTHREAESIIKLAEEISANLRFNEDLIKGERDH
;
A
#
# COMPACT_ATOMS: atom_id res chain seq x y z
N MET A 1 -17.52 -7.06 13.05
CA MET A 1 -16.76 -6.05 13.82
C MET A 1 -15.30 -6.15 13.41
N LEU A 2 -14.70 -5.04 12.96
CA LEU A 2 -13.29 -5.00 12.56
C LEU A 2 -12.39 -5.01 13.80
N LYS A 3 -11.43 -5.94 13.87
CA LYS A 3 -10.36 -5.92 14.87
C LYS A 3 -9.03 -5.74 14.15
N LEU A 4 -8.28 -4.72 14.56
CA LEU A 4 -6.95 -4.41 14.05
C LEU A 4 -5.96 -4.52 15.20
N SER A 5 -4.80 -5.09 14.94
CA SER A 5 -3.66 -5.05 15.87
C SER A 5 -2.93 -3.73 15.68
N ILE A 6 -2.69 -3.03 16.79
CA ILE A 6 -1.86 -1.84 16.81
C ILE A 6 -0.55 -2.15 17.51
N GLY A 7 0.56 -1.74 16.92
CA GLY A 7 1.86 -1.70 17.56
C GLY A 7 2.12 -0.30 18.11
N VAL A 8 2.73 -0.22 19.28
CA VAL A 8 3.19 1.04 19.89
C VAL A 8 4.63 0.85 20.32
N ARG A 9 5.53 1.69 19.80
CA ARG A 9 6.97 1.59 20.06
C ARG A 9 7.56 2.94 20.43
N GLN A 10 8.47 2.94 21.39
CA GLN A 10 9.29 4.11 21.70
C GLN A 10 10.40 4.23 20.64
N VAL A 11 10.69 5.45 20.17
CA VAL A 11 11.72 5.69 19.15
C VAL A 11 13.04 6.18 19.77
N PRO A 12 14.21 5.90 19.16
CA PRO A 12 15.52 6.18 19.76
C PRO A 12 15.77 7.64 20.14
N ASN A 13 15.20 8.59 19.38
CA ASN A 13 15.38 10.03 19.58
C ASN A 13 14.35 10.65 20.54
N GLY A 14 13.57 9.82 21.25
CA GLY A 14 12.49 10.26 22.13
C GLY A 14 11.13 10.35 21.42
N GLY A 15 10.06 10.20 22.19
CA GLY A 15 8.69 10.10 21.67
C GLY A 15 8.27 8.66 21.35
N TRP A 16 7.08 8.54 20.76
CA TRP A 16 6.37 7.29 20.54
C TRP A 16 5.76 7.23 19.14
N TRP A 17 5.73 6.05 18.58
CA TRP A 17 5.06 5.74 17.32
C TRP A 17 4.02 4.66 17.53
N ALA A 18 2.81 4.92 17.04
CA ALA A 18 1.76 3.93 16.94
C ALA A 18 1.54 3.61 15.45
N TYR A 19 1.31 2.34 15.13
CA TYR A 19 1.08 1.89 13.76
C TYR A 19 0.07 0.74 13.76
N VAL A 20 -0.64 0.55 12.65
CA VAL A 20 -1.47 -0.63 12.45
C VAL A 20 -0.63 -1.73 11.81
N GLU A 21 -0.54 -2.88 12.48
CA GLU A 21 0.21 -4.01 11.94
C GLU A 21 -0.38 -4.46 10.60
N GLY A 22 0.47 -4.51 9.57
CA GLY A 22 0.07 -4.92 8.22
C GLY A 22 -0.65 -3.85 7.39
N LEU A 23 -0.75 -2.61 7.86
CA LEU A 23 -1.17 -1.48 7.02
C LEU A 23 0.02 -0.55 6.75
N PRO A 24 0.60 -0.59 5.53
CA PRO A 24 1.71 0.29 5.18
C PRO A 24 1.26 1.76 5.24
N ASN A 25 2.16 2.63 5.70
CA ASN A 25 1.93 4.08 5.83
C ASN A 25 0.71 4.45 6.72
N CYS A 26 0.27 3.53 7.59
CA CYS A 26 -0.76 3.76 8.59
C CYS A 26 -0.12 3.78 9.98
N ASP A 27 0.67 4.82 10.19
CA ASP A 27 1.44 5.09 11.39
C ASP A 27 1.30 6.56 11.80
N ALA A 28 1.51 6.85 13.07
CA ALA A 28 1.47 8.20 13.59
C ALA A 28 2.41 8.42 14.79
N PRO A 29 3.08 9.59 14.86
CA PRO A 29 3.88 9.98 16.00
C PRO A 29 3.09 10.58 17.16
N GLY A 30 3.69 10.56 18.34
CA GLY A 30 3.27 11.31 19.52
C GLY A 30 4.40 11.47 20.54
N GLN A 31 4.29 12.44 21.46
CA GLN A 31 5.24 12.60 22.56
C GLN A 31 4.99 11.59 23.68
N THR A 32 3.75 11.10 23.80
CA THR A 32 3.36 10.00 24.69
C THR A 32 2.73 8.85 23.90
N PRO A 33 2.64 7.63 24.47
CA PRO A 33 1.94 6.51 23.83
C PRO A 33 0.49 6.85 23.47
N GLU A 34 -0.22 7.54 24.36
CA GLU A 34 -1.62 7.91 24.19
C GLU A 34 -1.81 8.91 23.06
N GLU A 35 -0.90 9.89 22.94
CA GLU A 35 -0.91 10.85 21.85
C GLU A 35 -0.66 10.15 20.50
N ALA A 36 0.32 9.24 20.46
CA ALA A 36 0.61 8.46 19.26
C ALA A 36 -0.59 7.60 18.83
N ILE A 37 -1.28 6.96 19.78
CA ILE A 37 -2.51 6.19 19.50
C ILE A 37 -3.62 7.12 19.00
N SER A 38 -3.81 8.29 19.62
CA SER A 38 -4.81 9.26 19.19
C SER A 38 -4.57 9.70 17.75
N ASN A 39 -3.32 10.05 17.42
CA ASN A 39 -2.94 10.46 16.07
C ASN A 39 -3.08 9.30 15.05
N LEU A 40 -2.83 8.06 15.49
CA LEU A 40 -3.04 6.87 14.67
C LEU A 40 -4.51 6.69 14.30
N VAL A 41 -5.43 6.94 15.25
CA VAL A 41 -6.88 6.86 14.98
C VAL A 41 -7.29 7.84 13.88
N ASP A 42 -6.74 9.06 13.87
CA ASP A 42 -7.03 10.03 12.81
C ASP A 42 -6.41 9.64 11.46
N THR A 43 -5.20 9.08 11.49
CA THR A 43 -4.54 8.52 10.30
C THR A 43 -5.37 7.38 9.70
N MET A 44 -5.87 6.47 10.54
CA MET A 44 -6.77 5.38 10.13
C MET A 44 -8.04 5.91 9.46
N LYS A 45 -8.68 6.95 10.00
CA LYS A 45 -9.87 7.57 9.38
C LYS A 45 -9.55 8.07 7.97
N GLY A 46 -8.40 8.73 7.79
CA GLY A 46 -7.92 9.18 6.48
C GLY A 46 -7.69 8.02 5.52
N TYR A 47 -6.98 6.99 5.98
CA TYR A 47 -6.67 5.78 5.22
C TYR A 47 -7.95 5.08 4.73
N PHE A 48 -8.92 4.82 5.62
CA PHE A 48 -10.19 4.20 5.24
C PHE A 48 -11.05 5.08 4.36
N SER A 49 -11.05 6.40 4.58
CA SER A 49 -11.76 7.34 3.70
C SER A 49 -11.22 7.30 2.27
N ALA A 50 -9.89 7.22 2.10
CA ALA A 50 -9.26 7.06 0.80
C ALA A 50 -9.64 5.75 0.12
N LEU A 51 -9.62 4.62 0.86
CA LEU A 51 -10.07 3.32 0.35
C LEU A 51 -11.52 3.34 -0.14
N VAL A 52 -12.43 3.93 0.64
CA VAL A 52 -13.84 4.06 0.27
C VAL A 52 -14.01 4.94 -0.99
N LYS A 53 -13.29 6.07 -1.07
CA LYS A 53 -13.33 6.94 -2.26
C LYS A 53 -12.82 6.24 -3.51
N ASN A 54 -11.75 5.46 -3.40
CA ASN A 54 -11.21 4.71 -4.53
C ASN A 54 -12.20 3.61 -4.98
N ALA A 55 -12.77 2.86 -4.04
CA ALA A 55 -13.82 1.89 -4.37
C ALA A 55 -15.04 2.55 -5.06
N ALA A 56 -15.41 3.77 -4.64
CA ALA A 56 -16.48 4.53 -5.28
C ALA A 56 -16.11 4.97 -6.71
N LYS A 57 -14.85 5.35 -6.97
CA LYS A 57 -14.37 5.64 -8.34
C LYS A 57 -14.41 4.40 -9.22
N ASP A 58 -13.92 3.27 -8.74
CA ASP A 58 -13.94 2.00 -9.47
C ASP A 58 -15.39 1.64 -9.88
N LEU A 59 -16.36 1.86 -8.99
CA LEU A 59 -17.77 1.63 -9.28
C LEU A 59 -18.30 2.58 -10.38
N GLN A 60 -17.92 3.86 -10.33
CA GLN A 60 -18.32 4.83 -11.36
C GLN A 60 -17.75 4.46 -12.73
N GLU A 61 -16.49 4.00 -12.80
CA GLU A 61 -15.86 3.54 -14.03
C GLU A 61 -16.54 2.30 -14.60
N GLN A 62 -16.87 1.33 -13.74
CA GLN A 62 -17.60 0.13 -14.14
C GLN A 62 -19.01 0.44 -14.64
N THR A 63 -19.71 1.39 -14.00
CA THR A 63 -21.00 1.89 -14.46
C THR A 63 -20.91 2.52 -15.85
N LYS A 64 -19.89 3.37 -16.07
CA LYS A 64 -19.63 3.97 -17.40
C LYS A 64 -19.32 2.93 -18.47
N ALA A 65 -18.67 1.83 -18.10
CA ALA A 65 -18.39 0.70 -18.99
C ALA A 65 -19.63 -0.17 -19.30
N GLY A 66 -20.83 0.21 -18.83
CA GLY A 66 -22.08 -0.47 -19.16
C GLY A 66 -22.31 -1.77 -18.38
N LYS A 67 -21.50 -2.06 -17.35
CA LYS A 67 -21.77 -3.18 -16.44
C LYS A 67 -23.06 -2.91 -15.66
N ARG A 68 -23.92 -3.91 -15.57
CA ARG A 68 -25.23 -3.83 -14.87
C ARG A 68 -25.27 -4.63 -13.57
N ASP A 69 -24.41 -5.63 -13.46
CA ASP A 69 -24.14 -6.38 -12.23
C ASP A 69 -22.79 -5.90 -11.69
N PHE A 70 -22.80 -5.45 -10.44
CA PHE A 70 -21.62 -4.92 -9.76
C PHE A 70 -21.23 -5.86 -8.63
N GLU A 71 -20.16 -6.62 -8.81
CA GLU A 71 -19.42 -7.12 -7.65
C GLU A 71 -18.58 -5.98 -7.11
N ILE A 72 -19.17 -5.20 -6.21
CA ILE A 72 -18.37 -4.43 -5.27
C ILE A 72 -17.93 -5.44 -4.23
N GLU A 73 -16.76 -6.03 -4.44
CA GLU A 73 -16.02 -6.67 -3.37
C GLU A 73 -15.68 -5.50 -2.41
N LEU A 74 -16.60 -5.16 -1.49
CA LEU A 74 -16.31 -4.38 -0.28
C LEU A 74 -15.45 -5.31 0.55
N ILE A 75 -14.21 -5.47 0.11
CA ILE A 75 -13.39 -6.49 0.68
C ILE A 75 -12.99 -5.98 2.05
N TYR A 76 -13.67 -6.49 3.05
CA TYR A 76 -12.99 -6.83 4.27
C TYR A 76 -11.97 -7.90 3.87
N LEU A 77 -10.81 -7.49 3.34
CA LEU A 77 -9.79 -8.42 2.87
C LEU A 77 -9.33 -9.22 4.08
N PRO A 78 -9.61 -10.53 4.14
CA PRO A 78 -8.87 -11.40 5.04
C PRO A 78 -7.39 -11.46 4.63
N THR A 79 -7.04 -10.91 3.46
CA THR A 79 -5.70 -10.93 2.88
C THR A 79 -5.28 -9.53 2.43
N TRP A 80 -4.69 -8.80 3.38
CA TRP A 80 -3.75 -7.66 3.23
C TRP A 80 -2.95 -7.65 1.92
N LYS A 81 -2.63 -8.83 1.37
CA LYS A 81 -2.01 -9.03 0.06
C LYS A 81 -2.70 -8.24 -1.08
N LYS A 82 -4.02 -8.28 -1.23
CA LYS A 82 -4.72 -7.56 -2.32
C LYS A 82 -4.69 -6.03 -2.14
N VAL A 83 -4.64 -5.53 -0.90
CA VAL A 83 -4.47 -4.07 -0.64
C VAL A 83 -3.06 -3.64 -1.02
N ALA A 84 -2.06 -4.39 -0.57
CA ALA A 84 -0.66 -4.16 -0.92
C ALA A 84 -0.45 -4.25 -2.44
N GLU A 85 -1.06 -5.23 -3.11
CA GLU A 85 -1.01 -5.37 -4.58
C GLU A 85 -1.59 -4.14 -5.28
N ARG A 86 -2.75 -3.63 -4.84
CA ARG A 86 -3.36 -2.44 -5.44
C ARG A 86 -2.50 -1.19 -5.22
N PHE A 87 -1.97 -1.03 -4.01
CA PHE A 87 -1.04 0.06 -3.69
C PHE A 87 0.20 0.00 -4.58
N VAL A 88 0.90 -1.13 -4.57
CA VAL A 88 2.13 -1.34 -5.37
C VAL A 88 1.85 -1.20 -6.86
N LEU A 89 0.73 -1.71 -7.37
CA LEU A 89 0.34 -1.53 -8.77
C LEU A 89 0.14 -0.06 -9.13
N GLN A 90 -0.47 0.73 -8.23
CA GLN A 90 -0.67 2.15 -8.45
C GLN A 90 0.66 2.90 -8.47
N GLU A 91 1.55 2.59 -7.53
CA GLU A 91 2.90 3.17 -7.48
C GLU A 91 3.70 2.80 -8.73
N LEU A 92 3.67 1.55 -9.19
CA LEU A 92 4.34 1.10 -10.42
C LEU A 92 3.89 1.83 -11.69
N ARG A 93 2.63 2.28 -11.76
CA ARG A 93 2.12 3.03 -12.92
C ARG A 93 2.74 4.41 -13.02
N CYS A 94 3.09 5.01 -11.88
CA CYS A 94 3.65 6.35 -11.80
C CYS A 94 5.19 6.33 -11.70
N HIS A 95 5.72 5.31 -11.02
CA HIS A 95 7.11 5.16 -10.64
C HIS A 95 7.58 3.74 -11.01
N PRO A 96 7.98 3.49 -12.27
CA PRO A 96 8.39 2.15 -12.71
C PRO A 96 9.64 1.64 -11.98
N LEU A 97 9.79 0.31 -11.94
CA LEU A 97 11.02 -0.35 -11.47
C LEU A 97 12.28 0.14 -12.23
N PRO A 98 13.48 0.03 -11.62
CA PRO A 98 13.77 -0.61 -10.34
C PRO A 98 13.49 0.29 -9.13
N TRP A 99 13.02 -0.34 -8.06
CA TRP A 99 12.94 0.26 -6.73
C TRP A 99 14.08 -0.28 -5.87
N LYS A 100 14.48 0.49 -4.88
CA LYS A 100 15.58 0.18 -3.97
C LYS A 100 15.10 0.29 -2.55
N MET A 101 15.74 -0.47 -1.67
CA MET A 101 15.56 -0.32 -0.25
C MET A 101 16.71 0.52 0.29
N GLU A 102 16.38 1.63 0.94
CA GLU A 102 17.35 2.48 1.63
C GLU A 102 17.12 2.36 3.14
N GLN A 103 18.21 2.37 3.92
CA GLN A 103 18.11 2.36 5.38
C GLN A 103 18.17 3.80 5.88
N ASP A 104 17.14 4.21 6.63
CA ASP A 104 17.11 5.48 7.36
C ASP A 104 17.04 5.22 8.87
N ASP A 105 18.16 5.44 9.54
CA ASP A 105 18.40 5.16 10.96
C ASP A 105 18.08 3.69 11.32
N TRP A 106 16.95 3.46 11.98
CA TRP A 106 16.47 2.16 12.42
C TRP A 106 15.30 1.62 11.58
N THR A 107 14.90 2.36 10.54
CA THR A 107 13.83 2.00 9.61
C THR A 107 14.34 1.84 8.18
N PHE A 108 13.51 1.27 7.32
CA PHE A 108 13.80 1.09 5.90
C PHE A 108 12.74 1.80 5.06
N GLU A 109 13.20 2.40 3.97
CA GLU A 109 12.37 3.04 2.95
C GLU A 109 12.52 2.28 1.63
N VAL A 110 11.48 2.35 0.80
CA VAL A 110 11.48 1.85 -0.57
C VAL A 110 11.39 3.04 -1.49
N ASP A 111 12.42 3.23 -2.30
CA ASP A 111 12.58 4.37 -3.18
C ASP A 111 12.53 3.94 -4.64
N ALA A 112 11.78 4.69 -5.44
CA ALA A 112 11.84 4.57 -6.87
C ALA A 112 13.07 5.30 -7.45
N SER A 113 13.49 4.88 -8.64
CA SER A 113 14.68 5.42 -9.30
C SER A 113 14.60 6.92 -9.66
N ASP A 114 13.39 7.49 -9.65
CA ASP A 114 13.14 8.92 -9.86
C ASP A 114 13.18 9.75 -8.57
N GLY A 115 13.52 9.12 -7.43
CA GLY A 115 13.59 9.77 -6.12
C GLY A 115 12.25 9.85 -5.39
N HIS A 116 11.19 9.21 -5.90
CA HIS A 116 9.93 9.08 -5.17
C HIS A 116 10.05 8.04 -4.05
N ILE A 117 9.67 8.42 -2.82
CA ILE A 117 9.57 7.49 -1.70
C ILE A 117 8.24 6.75 -1.80
N VAL A 118 8.30 5.48 -2.18
CA VAL A 118 7.14 4.60 -2.36
C VAL A 118 6.55 4.23 -0.99
N ALA A 119 7.40 3.77 -0.08
CA ALA A 119 6.95 3.38 1.26
C ALA A 119 8.06 3.65 2.26
N THR A 120 7.71 4.19 3.43
CA THR A 120 8.66 4.66 4.43
C THR A 120 8.46 3.95 5.76
N ARG A 121 9.44 4.03 6.65
CA ARG A 121 9.35 3.61 8.07
C ARG A 121 9.08 2.12 8.29
N MET A 122 9.41 1.29 7.31
CA MET A 122 9.18 -0.14 7.33
C MET A 122 10.28 -0.88 8.10
N THR A 123 9.98 -2.10 8.52
CA THR A 123 11.03 -3.08 8.84
C THR A 123 11.70 -3.55 7.55
N HIS A 124 12.94 -4.06 7.66
CA HIS A 124 13.65 -4.64 6.51
C HIS A 124 12.80 -5.70 5.78
N ARG A 125 12.12 -6.57 6.52
CA ARG A 125 11.30 -7.64 5.96
C ARG A 125 10.09 -7.10 5.18
N GLU A 126 9.47 -6.03 5.68
CA GLU A 126 8.34 -5.39 5.01
C GLU A 126 8.79 -4.69 3.73
N ALA A 127 9.89 -3.92 3.78
CA ALA A 127 10.47 -3.27 2.63
C ALA A 127 10.87 -4.26 1.53
N GLU A 128 11.53 -5.37 1.90
CA GLU A 128 11.84 -6.46 0.98
C GLU A 128 10.58 -7.09 0.36
N SER A 129 9.51 -7.24 1.15
CA SER A 129 8.25 -7.81 0.68
C SER A 129 7.54 -6.90 -0.32
N ILE A 130 7.61 -5.58 -0.14
CA ILE A 130 7.06 -4.59 -1.09
C ILE A 130 7.82 -4.65 -2.42
N ILE A 131 9.15 -4.68 -2.40
CA ILE A 131 9.97 -4.78 -3.61
C ILE A 131 9.66 -6.08 -4.37
N LYS A 132 9.64 -7.22 -3.67
CA LYS A 132 9.28 -8.52 -4.28
C LYS A 132 7.90 -8.51 -4.92
N LEU A 133 6.92 -7.92 -4.23
CA LEU A 133 5.57 -7.80 -4.77
C LEU A 133 5.54 -6.94 -6.04
N ALA A 134 6.32 -5.85 -6.08
CA ALA A 134 6.42 -4.99 -7.25
C ALA A 134 7.05 -5.71 -8.45
N GLU A 135 8.10 -6.50 -8.22
CA GLU A 135 8.73 -7.35 -9.23
C GLU A 135 7.75 -8.40 -9.78
N GLU A 136 7.01 -9.09 -8.91
CA GLU A 136 5.97 -10.06 -9.30
C GLU A 136 4.88 -9.42 -10.15
N ILE A 137 4.34 -8.28 -9.74
CA ILE A 137 3.30 -7.55 -10.48
C ILE A 137 3.84 -7.09 -11.84
N SER A 138 5.05 -6.52 -11.89
CA SER A 138 5.66 -6.06 -13.14
C SER A 138 5.89 -7.19 -14.14
N ALA A 139 6.36 -8.35 -13.66
CA ALA A 139 6.54 -9.53 -14.50
C ALA A 139 5.21 -10.03 -15.11
N ASN A 140 4.15 -10.08 -14.30
CA ASN A 140 2.82 -10.51 -14.76
C ASN A 140 2.20 -9.52 -15.78
N LEU A 141 2.43 -8.22 -15.61
CA LEU A 141 1.96 -7.21 -16.58
C LEU A 141 2.65 -7.38 -17.94
N ARG A 142 3.97 -7.56 -17.96
CA ARG A 142 4.74 -7.77 -19.21
C ARG A 142 4.30 -9.04 -19.94
N PHE A 143 4.10 -10.13 -19.21
CA PHE A 143 3.63 -11.40 -19.77
C PHE A 143 2.28 -11.26 -20.50
N ASN A 144 1.35 -10.50 -19.93
CA ASN A 144 0.05 -10.25 -20.55
C ASN A 144 0.15 -9.35 -21.79
N GLU A 145 1.04 -8.35 -21.79
CA GLU A 145 1.27 -7.51 -22.97
C GLU A 145 1.86 -8.31 -24.15
N ASP A 146 2.75 -9.26 -23.85
CA ASP A 146 3.39 -10.12 -24.86
C ASP A 146 2.40 -11.13 -25.45
N LEU A 147 1.50 -11.71 -24.64
CA LEU A 147 0.39 -12.54 -25.12
C LEU A 147 -0.53 -11.79 -26.08
N ILE A 148 -0.94 -10.56 -25.73
CA ILE A 148 -1.83 -9.73 -26.54
C ILE A 148 -1.15 -9.24 -27.83
N LYS A 149 0.17 -9.09 -27.84
CA LYS A 149 0.92 -8.80 -29.07
C LYS A 149 1.03 -10.04 -29.96
N GLY A 150 1.31 -11.21 -29.39
CA GLY A 150 1.39 -12.47 -30.14
C GLY A 150 0.08 -12.90 -30.82
N GLU A 151 -1.08 -12.56 -30.25
CA GLU A 151 -2.39 -12.83 -30.87
C GLU A 151 -2.76 -11.86 -32.00
N ARG A 152 -2.10 -10.69 -32.10
CA ARG A 152 -2.36 -9.70 -33.16
C ARG A 152 -1.51 -9.89 -34.41
N ASP A 153 -0.48 -10.72 -34.32
CA ASP A 153 0.45 -11.02 -35.41
C ASP A 153 0.10 -12.35 -36.14
N HIS A 154 -1.11 -12.88 -35.94
CA HIS A 154 -1.69 -14.06 -36.60
C HIS A 154 -3.03 -13.74 -37.28
#